data_AF-A0A7J6KIS1-F1
#
_entry.id   AF-A0A7J6KIS1-F1
#
_cell.length_a   1.000
_cell.length_b   1.000
_cell.length_c   1.000
_cell.angle_alpha   90.00
_cell.angle_beta   90.00
_cell.angle_gamma   90.00
#
_symmetry.space_group_name_H-M   'P 1'
#
loop_
_entity.id
_entity.type
_entity.pdbx_description
1 polymer ?
#
loop_
_entity_poly.entity_id
_entity_poly.type
_entity_poly.pdbx_seq_one_letter_code
_entity_poly.pdbx_strand_id
1 'polypeptide(L)'
;LKSRYRLTIDSRPLNNLKLQRDSSHKYFYVPTEPTPQDGCAKGNEEHVYKQYQRGATVLLRDIPGSHLGFWSKVDLEDAYGTLRVPDQLSRLFGTVSTCPNTGRQCVWSLRTLAQGWRWAPLIFQVAMTTIIEEDINPALAAAGLKATVIHVQDDVLISSSDIETGHKAWVI
;
A
#
# COMPACT_ATOMS: atom_id res chain seq x y z
N LEU A 1 -30.15 3.73 3.97
CA LEU A 1 -28.76 3.56 3.50
C LEU A 1 -27.84 4.18 4.54
N LYS A 2 -27.07 3.38 5.28
CA LYS A 2 -26.10 3.87 6.27
C LYS A 2 -25.00 4.62 5.50
N SER A 3 -24.86 5.91 5.72
CA SER A 3 -23.75 6.69 5.17
C SER A 3 -22.44 6.03 5.61
N ARG A 4 -21.61 5.61 4.65
CA ARG A 4 -20.24 5.16 4.91
C ARG A 4 -19.40 6.41 5.14
N TYR A 5 -18.80 6.52 6.31
CA TYR A 5 -17.87 7.59 6.63
C TYR A 5 -16.45 7.10 6.32
N ARG A 6 -15.68 7.88 5.57
CA ARG A 6 -14.25 7.64 5.38
C ARG A 6 -13.49 8.38 6.47
N LEU A 7 -12.73 7.64 7.27
CA LEU A 7 -11.79 8.22 8.22
C LEU A 7 -10.42 8.33 7.54
N THR A 8 -9.88 9.54 7.46
CA THR A 8 -8.53 9.79 6.97
C THR A 8 -7.61 10.02 8.16
N ILE A 9 -6.50 9.29 8.22
CA ILE A 9 -5.49 9.47 9.26
C ILE A 9 -4.29 10.22 8.68
N ASP A 10 -3.83 11.23 9.39
CA ASP A 10 -2.60 11.93 9.05
C ASP A 10 -1.39 11.08 9.44
N SER A 11 -0.79 10.43 8.45
CA SER A 11 0.40 9.60 8.62
C SER A 11 1.72 10.38 8.57
N ARG A 12 1.70 11.71 8.35
CA ARG A 12 2.93 12.52 8.25
C ARG A 12 3.80 12.45 9.52
N PRO A 13 3.27 12.51 10.75
CA PRO A 13 4.08 12.35 11.96
C PRO A 13 4.74 10.97 12.04
N LEU A 14 4.03 9.92 11.61
CA LEU A 14 4.53 8.54 11.60
C LEU A 14 5.66 8.34 10.60
N ASN A 15 5.56 8.99 9.45
CA ASN A 15 6.59 8.94 8.40
C ASN A 15 7.90 9.63 8.82
N ASN A 16 7.86 10.47 9.87
CA ASN A 16 8.99 11.27 10.36
C ASN A 16 9.39 10.89 11.80
N LEU A 17 9.06 9.67 12.24
CA LEU A 17 9.53 9.15 13.52
C LEU A 17 11.05 9.01 13.50
N LYS A 18 11.72 9.56 14.52
CA LYS A 18 13.17 9.40 14.73
C LYS A 18 13.43 8.50 15.93
N LEU A 19 14.41 7.62 15.77
CA LEU A 19 14.92 6.82 16.86
C LEU A 19 15.68 7.71 17.83
N GLN A 20 15.23 7.74 19.09
CA GLN A 20 15.91 8.40 20.20
C GLN A 20 16.26 7.38 21.27
N ARG A 21 17.12 7.80 22.20
CA ARG A 21 17.58 7.00 23.33
C ARG A 21 17.36 7.77 24.62
N ASP A 22 16.78 7.13 25.63
CA ASP A 22 16.52 7.77 26.91
C ASP A 22 17.78 7.75 27.81
N SER A 23 17.66 8.38 28.98
CA SER A 23 18.70 8.36 30.02
C SER A 23 19.05 6.95 30.51
N SER A 24 18.13 5.99 30.37
CA SER A 24 18.30 4.58 30.70
C SER A 24 18.81 3.73 29.52
N HIS A 25 19.23 4.37 28.43
CA HIS A 25 19.72 3.73 27.21
C HIS A 25 18.71 2.89 26.44
N LYS A 26 17.42 3.06 26.71
CA LYS A 26 16.34 2.44 25.96
C LYS A 26 16.04 3.25 24.71
N TYR A 27 15.85 2.55 23.60
CA TYR A 27 15.47 3.15 22.33
C TYR A 27 13.95 3.33 22.23
N PHE A 28 13.53 4.47 21.71
CA PHE A 28 12.11 4.77 21.44
C PHE A 28 11.99 5.69 20.22
N TYR A 29 10.85 5.65 19.54
CA TYR A 29 10.57 6.52 18.40
C TYR A 29 9.75 7.73 18.85
N VAL A 30 10.13 8.93 18.43
CA VAL A 30 9.35 10.15 18.66
C VAL A 30 9.01 10.86 17.35
N PRO A 31 7.82 11.48 17.27
CA PRO A 31 7.54 12.43 16.21
C PRO A 31 8.52 13.60 16.30
N THR A 32 9.06 14.02 15.16
CA THR A 32 9.82 15.28 15.12
C THR A 32 8.81 16.41 14.94
N GLU A 33 8.82 17.43 15.80
CA GLU A 33 8.06 18.65 15.52
C GLU A 33 8.57 19.26 14.20
N PRO A 34 7.70 19.81 13.34
CA PRO A 34 8.15 20.61 12.21
C PRO A 34 8.84 21.85 12.77
N THR A 35 10.17 21.89 12.72
CA THR A 35 10.95 23.04 13.14
C THR A 35 10.55 24.25 12.29
N PRO A 36 10.17 25.41 12.87
CA PRO A 36 9.75 26.60 12.11
C PRO A 36 10.82 27.19 11.19
N GLN A 37 12.07 26.73 11.32
CA GLN A 37 13.21 27.14 10.49
C GLN A 37 13.42 26.24 9.26
N ASP A 38 12.65 25.16 9.10
CA ASP A 38 12.66 24.32 7.90
C ASP A 38 11.65 24.84 6.87
N GLY A 39 11.77 26.13 6.52
CA GLY A 39 11.29 26.59 5.24
C GLY A 39 12.06 25.84 4.16
N CYS A 40 11.51 24.72 3.68
CA CYS A 40 12.11 23.93 2.60
C CYS A 40 13.51 23.36 2.93
N ALA A 41 13.78 22.98 4.18
CA ALA A 41 14.94 22.13 4.44
C ALA A 41 14.57 20.70 4.05
N LYS A 42 15.00 20.30 2.85
CA LYS A 42 15.19 18.90 2.46
C LYS A 42 16.08 18.25 3.52
N GLY A 43 15.51 17.79 4.62
CA GLY A 43 16.24 17.08 5.67
C GLY A 43 16.86 15.85 5.04
N ASN A 44 18.15 15.92 4.71
CA ASN A 44 18.99 14.89 4.09
C ASN A 44 18.18 13.78 3.39
N GLU A 45 17.55 14.12 2.27
CA GLU A 45 16.88 13.14 1.40
C GLU A 45 17.85 12.06 0.88
N GLU A 46 19.16 12.28 1.01
CA GLU A 46 20.23 11.37 0.60
C GLU A 46 20.27 10.05 1.38
N HIS A 47 19.63 9.96 2.56
CA HIS A 47 19.55 8.72 3.35
C HIS A 47 18.12 8.28 3.65
N VAL A 48 17.14 8.77 2.86
CA VAL A 48 15.84 8.15 2.83
C VAL A 48 16.03 6.77 2.20
N TYR A 49 15.86 5.71 2.99
CA TYR A 49 15.73 4.35 2.48
C TYR A 49 14.63 4.34 1.41
N LYS A 50 15.00 4.57 0.15
CA LYS A 50 14.14 4.41 -1.01
C LYS A 50 14.10 2.92 -1.27
N GLN A 51 13.34 2.17 -0.47
CA GLN A 51 12.84 0.87 -0.92
C GLN A 51 11.86 1.18 -2.05
N TYR A 52 12.38 1.23 -3.27
CA TYR A 52 11.60 1.50 -4.46
C TYR A 52 10.85 0.23 -4.83
N GLN A 53 9.51 0.33 -4.84
CA GLN A 53 8.69 -0.58 -5.63
C GLN A 53 9.19 -0.53 -7.08
N ARG A 54 9.28 -1.68 -7.75
CA ARG A 54 9.62 -1.71 -9.18
C ARG A 54 8.55 -0.91 -9.92
N GLY A 55 8.98 0.05 -10.75
CA GLY A 55 8.05 0.86 -11.54
C GLY A 55 7.34 0.03 -12.61
N ALA A 56 6.15 0.49 -13.02
CA ALA A 56 5.31 -0.18 -14.02
C ALA A 56 6.09 -0.57 -15.28
N THR A 57 6.89 0.34 -15.85
CA THR A 57 7.67 0.10 -17.06
C THR A 57 8.65 -1.07 -16.92
N VAL A 58 9.20 -1.29 -15.73
CA VAL A 58 10.13 -2.40 -15.49
C VAL A 58 9.37 -3.72 -15.44
N LEU A 59 8.24 -3.75 -14.73
CA LEU A 59 7.39 -4.95 -14.62
C LEU A 59 6.79 -5.35 -15.98
N LEU A 60 6.39 -4.37 -16.79
CA LEU A 60 5.85 -4.62 -18.13
C LEU A 60 6.87 -5.26 -19.09
N ARG A 61 8.18 -5.04 -18.88
CA ARG A 61 9.25 -5.64 -19.71
C ARG A 61 9.47 -7.11 -19.43
N ASP A 62 9.07 -7.60 -18.26
CA ASP A 62 9.25 -9.01 -17.87
C ASP A 62 8.15 -9.91 -18.47
N ILE A 63 7.08 -9.32 -19.02
CA ILE A 63 5.95 -10.08 -19.58
C ILE A 63 6.37 -10.70 -20.92
N PRO A 64 6.13 -12.01 -21.14
CA PRO A 64 6.43 -12.67 -22.40
C PRO A 64 5.76 -11.99 -23.59
N GLY A 65 6.50 -11.80 -24.69
CA GLY A 65 5.97 -11.16 -25.90
C GLY A 65 4.72 -11.84 -26.47
N SER A 66 4.57 -13.15 -26.27
CA SER A 66 3.39 -13.92 -26.65
C SER A 66 2.12 -13.57 -25.89
N HIS A 67 2.22 -12.83 -24.78
CA HIS A 67 1.09 -12.43 -23.93
C HIS A 67 0.69 -10.97 -24.15
N LEU A 68 1.32 -10.23 -25.07
CA LEU A 68 1.13 -8.77 -25.20
C LEU A 68 0.05 -8.35 -26.21
N GLY A 69 -0.92 -9.22 -26.51
CA GLY A 69 -1.94 -8.97 -27.55
C GLY A 69 -3.16 -8.18 -27.06
N PHE A 70 -3.50 -8.27 -25.78
CA PHE A 70 -4.65 -7.60 -25.17
C PHE A 70 -4.38 -7.28 -23.69
N TRP A 71 -4.91 -6.15 -23.21
CA TRP A 71 -4.70 -5.65 -21.86
C TRP A 71 -6.01 -5.38 -21.14
N SER A 72 -6.07 -5.77 -19.88
CA SER A 72 -7.11 -5.37 -18.93
C SER A 72 -6.49 -4.78 -17.69
N LYS A 73 -7.15 -3.79 -17.11
CA LYS A 73 -6.73 -3.12 -15.87
C LYS A 73 -7.85 -3.21 -14.83
N VAL A 74 -7.46 -3.52 -13.60
CA VAL A 74 -8.33 -3.49 -12.41
C VAL A 74 -7.80 -2.44 -11.45
N ASP A 75 -8.68 -1.58 -10.98
CA ASP A 75 -8.41 -0.62 -9.91
C ASP A 75 -8.97 -1.21 -8.60
N LEU A 76 -8.12 -1.40 -7.60
CA LEU A 76 -8.53 -1.99 -6.32
C LEU A 76 -9.03 -0.90 -5.35
N GLU A 77 -10.35 -0.78 -5.21
CA GLU A 77 -10.95 0.12 -4.22
C GLU A 77 -10.52 -0.29 -2.81
N ASP A 78 -9.99 0.66 -2.04
CA ASP A 78 -9.48 0.45 -0.68
C ASP A 78 -8.42 -0.67 -0.58
N ALA A 79 -7.52 -0.75 -1.57
CA ALA A 79 -6.44 -1.75 -1.65
C ALA A 79 -5.72 -1.97 -0.30
N TYR A 80 -5.25 -0.91 0.35
CA TYR A 80 -4.55 -1.00 1.64
C TYR A 80 -5.46 -1.47 2.79
N GLY A 81 -6.77 -1.19 2.71
CA GLY A 81 -7.76 -1.67 3.66
C GLY A 81 -7.94 -3.19 3.68
N THR A 82 -7.49 -3.90 2.65
CA THR A 82 -7.53 -5.37 2.60
C THR A 82 -6.52 -6.05 3.52
N LEU A 83 -5.43 -5.37 3.87
CA LEU A 83 -4.36 -5.92 4.69
C LEU A 83 -4.50 -5.51 6.15
N ARG A 84 -4.70 -6.49 7.02
CA ARG A 84 -4.72 -6.28 8.48
C ARG A 84 -3.32 -6.00 9.02
N VAL A 85 -3.24 -5.13 10.01
CA VAL A 85 -2.00 -4.85 10.74
C VAL A 85 -2.07 -5.40 12.18
N PRO A 86 -0.93 -5.78 12.78
CA PRO A 86 -0.88 -6.16 14.19
C PRO A 86 -1.32 -5.01 15.11
N ASP A 87 -1.83 -5.35 16.29
CA ASP A 87 -2.30 -4.35 17.28
C ASP A 87 -1.21 -3.34 17.68
N GLN A 88 0.06 -3.76 17.68
CA GLN A 88 1.20 -2.89 17.99
C GLN A 88 1.35 -1.77 16.96
N LEU A 89 1.15 -2.07 15.67
CA LEU A 89 1.20 -1.09 14.58
C LEU A 89 -0.09 -0.29 14.49
N SER A 90 -1.24 -0.93 14.70
CA SER A 90 -2.57 -0.30 14.73
C SER A 90 -2.64 0.88 15.71
N ARG A 91 -1.98 0.75 16.87
CA ARG A 91 -1.86 1.83 17.89
C ARG A 91 -1.21 3.11 17.36
N LEU A 92 -0.41 3.02 16.31
CA LEU A 92 0.21 4.19 15.67
C LEU A 92 -0.76 4.89 14.72
N PHE A 93 -1.74 4.18 14.18
CA PHE A 93 -2.76 4.71 13.28
C PHE A 93 -4.01 5.16 14.03
N GLY A 94 -3.84 6.09 14.97
CA GLY A 94 -4.92 6.64 15.79
C GLY A 94 -5.46 7.97 15.27
N THR A 95 -6.76 8.23 15.48
CA THR A 95 -7.35 9.56 15.31
C THR A 95 -8.46 9.79 16.34
N VAL A 96 -8.81 11.05 16.60
CA VAL A 96 -9.85 11.42 17.54
C VAL A 96 -10.91 12.25 16.82
N SER A 97 -12.17 11.87 16.97
CA SER A 97 -13.31 12.69 16.52
C SER A 97 -14.03 13.28 17.72
N THR A 98 -14.44 14.53 17.64
CA THR A 98 -15.27 15.18 18.67
C THR A 98 -16.70 15.34 18.18
N CYS A 99 -17.67 14.85 18.94
CA CYS A 99 -19.08 15.05 18.63
C CYS A 99 -19.42 16.55 18.82
N PRO A 100 -19.87 17.28 17.79
CA PRO A 100 -20.10 18.72 17.89
C PRO A 100 -21.23 19.07 18.87
N ASN A 101 -22.21 18.17 19.04
CA ASN A 101 -23.39 18.41 19.88
C ASN A 101 -23.16 18.12 21.36
N THR A 102 -22.22 17.23 21.69
CA THR A 102 -22.01 16.75 23.07
C THR A 102 -20.61 17.05 23.60
N GLY A 103 -19.68 17.46 22.73
CA GLY A 103 -18.26 17.61 23.07
C GLY A 103 -17.55 16.27 23.33
N ARG A 104 -18.26 15.14 23.29
CA ARG A 104 -17.67 13.83 23.58
C ARG A 104 -16.65 13.44 22.52
N GLN A 105 -15.46 13.06 22.96
CA GLN A 105 -14.41 12.53 22.10
C GLN A 105 -14.58 11.01 21.92
N CYS A 106 -14.35 10.56 20.69
CA CYS A 106 -14.24 9.16 20.33
C CYS A 106 -12.85 8.92 19.72
N VAL A 107 -12.15 7.93 20.26
CA VAL A 107 -10.83 7.51 19.75
C VAL A 107 -11.03 6.38 18.76
N TRP A 108 -10.41 6.52 17.60
CA TRP A 108 -10.43 5.55 16.51
C TRP A 108 -9.01 5.07 16.24
N SER A 109 -8.88 3.83 15.79
CA SER A 109 -7.61 3.28 15.33
C SER A 109 -7.86 2.39 14.11
N LEU A 110 -7.04 2.55 13.06
CA LEU A 110 -7.09 1.68 11.89
C LEU A 110 -6.48 0.32 12.22
N ARG A 111 -7.20 -0.74 11.85
CA ARG A 111 -6.75 -2.14 11.96
C ARG A 111 -6.13 -2.67 10.66
N THR A 112 -5.97 -1.80 9.67
CA THR A 112 -5.47 -2.09 8.33
C THR A 112 -4.34 -1.13 7.97
N LEU A 113 -3.67 -1.35 6.84
CA LEU A 113 -2.62 -0.43 6.39
C LEU A 113 -3.20 0.97 6.16
N ALA A 114 -2.60 1.96 6.81
CA ALA A 114 -3.02 3.36 6.66
C ALA A 114 -2.55 3.94 5.31
N GLN A 115 -3.49 4.48 4.54
CA GLN A 115 -3.17 5.24 3.33
C GLN A 115 -2.34 6.49 3.71
N GLY A 116 -1.25 6.73 2.98
CA GLY A 116 -0.32 7.83 3.25
C GLY A 116 0.82 7.47 4.22
N TRP A 117 0.81 6.28 4.83
CA TRP A 117 2.00 5.75 5.50
C TRP A 117 3.04 5.32 4.46
N ARG A 118 4.28 5.78 4.61
CA ARG A 118 5.36 5.59 3.61
C ARG A 118 5.63 4.12 3.28
N TRP A 119 5.41 3.22 4.22
CA TRP A 119 5.67 1.79 4.06
C TRP A 119 4.47 0.97 3.58
N ALA A 120 3.27 1.57 3.54
CA ALA A 120 2.07 0.86 3.11
C ALA A 120 2.19 0.29 1.68
N PRO A 121 2.69 1.04 0.66
CA PRO A 121 2.83 0.51 -0.69
C PRO A 121 3.76 -0.70 -0.78
N LEU A 122 4.84 -0.70 0.00
CA LEU A 122 5.81 -1.79 0.01
C LEU A 122 5.23 -3.07 0.63
N ILE A 123 4.55 -2.95 1.77
CA ILE A 123 3.92 -4.10 2.43
C ILE A 123 2.81 -4.65 1.55
N PHE A 124 2.00 -3.78 0.95
CA PHE A 124 1.00 -4.18 -0.01
C PHE A 124 1.60 -4.90 -1.21
N GLN A 125 2.72 -4.40 -1.73
CA GLN A 125 3.41 -5.03 -2.84
C GLN A 125 3.86 -6.45 -2.50
N VAL A 126 4.46 -6.67 -1.33
CA VAL A 126 4.90 -8.00 -0.92
C VAL A 126 3.71 -8.96 -0.90
N ALA A 127 2.60 -8.57 -0.27
CA ALA A 127 1.40 -9.41 -0.18
C ALA A 127 0.81 -9.72 -1.57
N MET A 128 0.65 -8.70 -2.42
CA MET A 128 0.08 -8.86 -3.76
C MET A 128 0.98 -9.68 -4.67
N THR A 129 2.30 -9.46 -4.63
CA THR A 129 3.25 -10.25 -5.43
C THR A 129 3.23 -11.70 -5.01
N THR A 130 3.16 -12.02 -3.71
CA THR A 130 3.02 -13.40 -3.24
C THR A 130 1.78 -14.07 -3.83
N ILE A 131 0.60 -13.44 -3.74
CA ILE A 131 -0.64 -14.01 -4.30
C ILE A 131 -0.53 -14.18 -5.82
N ILE A 132 0.01 -13.18 -6.52
CA ILE A 132 0.12 -13.23 -7.99
C ILE A 132 1.08 -14.31 -8.46
N GLU A 133 2.26 -14.43 -7.85
CA GLU A 133 3.31 -15.35 -8.28
C GLU A 133 3.12 -16.78 -7.76
N GLU A 134 2.50 -16.96 -6.60
CA GLU A 134 2.29 -18.29 -6.01
C GLU A 134 0.95 -18.91 -6.40
N ASP A 135 -0.09 -18.10 -6.62
CA ASP A 135 -1.45 -18.61 -6.90
C ASP A 135 -1.93 -18.28 -8.32
N ILE A 136 -2.00 -16.98 -8.68
CA ILE A 136 -2.71 -16.54 -9.89
C ILE A 136 -1.97 -16.93 -11.18
N ASN A 137 -0.72 -16.49 -11.36
CA ASN A 137 0.05 -16.78 -12.57
C ASN A 137 0.27 -18.30 -12.76
N PRO A 138 0.56 -19.09 -11.71
CA PRO A 138 0.59 -20.54 -11.82
C PRO A 138 -0.75 -21.16 -12.24
N ALA A 139 -1.88 -20.69 -11.72
CA ALA A 139 -3.21 -21.18 -12.13
C ALA A 139 -3.50 -20.88 -13.60
N LEU A 140 -3.15 -19.68 -14.10
CA LEU A 140 -3.27 -19.33 -15.52
C LEU A 140 -2.42 -20.24 -16.40
N ALA A 141 -1.18 -20.52 -15.98
CA ALA A 141 -0.28 -21.43 -16.69
C ALA A 141 -0.83 -22.87 -16.70
N ALA A 142 -1.35 -23.36 -15.58
CA ALA A 142 -1.97 -24.69 -15.48
C ALA A 142 -3.23 -24.82 -16.35
N ALA A 143 -3.99 -23.73 -16.52
CA ALA A 143 -5.12 -23.65 -17.44
C ALA A 143 -4.71 -23.50 -18.92
N GLY A 144 -3.40 -23.40 -19.22
CA GLY A 144 -2.89 -23.22 -20.58
C GLY A 144 -3.18 -21.83 -21.16
N LEU A 145 -3.48 -20.84 -20.33
CA LEU A 145 -3.77 -19.48 -20.76
C LEU A 145 -2.46 -18.71 -20.98
N LYS A 146 -2.32 -18.12 -22.17
CA LYS A 146 -1.23 -17.20 -22.51
C LYS A 146 -1.51 -15.82 -21.93
N ALA A 147 -1.52 -15.75 -20.61
CA ALA A 147 -1.78 -14.54 -19.86
C ALA A 147 -0.79 -14.37 -18.71
N THR A 148 -0.58 -13.13 -18.30
CA THR A 148 0.26 -12.76 -17.15
C THR A 148 -0.41 -11.64 -16.38
N VAL A 149 -0.49 -11.81 -15.07
CA VAL A 149 -0.96 -10.81 -14.13
C VAL A 149 0.24 -10.18 -13.45
N ILE A 150 0.23 -8.85 -13.36
CA ILE A 150 1.17 -8.07 -12.55
C ILE A 150 0.39 -7.03 -11.75
N HIS A 151 1.01 -6.44 -10.74
CA HIS A 151 0.43 -5.31 -10.02
C HIS A 151 1.42 -4.15 -9.89
N VAL A 152 0.88 -2.94 -9.82
CA VAL A 152 1.62 -1.70 -9.55
C VAL A 152 0.79 -0.88 -8.58
N GLN A 153 1.28 -0.72 -7.35
CA GLN A 153 0.51 -0.10 -6.27
C GLN A 153 -0.86 -0.77 -6.10
N ASP A 154 -1.95 -0.04 -6.32
CA ASP A 154 -3.35 -0.47 -6.26
C ASP A 154 -3.92 -0.94 -7.62
N ASP A 155 -3.13 -0.86 -8.69
CA ASP A 155 -3.51 -1.33 -10.02
C ASP A 155 -3.09 -2.78 -10.26
N VAL A 156 -4.01 -3.61 -10.75
CA VAL A 156 -3.71 -4.93 -11.31
C VAL A 156 -3.82 -4.88 -12.81
N LEU A 157 -2.81 -5.39 -13.52
CA LEU A 157 -2.77 -5.45 -14.97
C LEU A 157 -2.75 -6.91 -15.41
N ILE A 158 -3.63 -7.24 -16.35
CA ILE A 158 -3.71 -8.56 -16.98
C ILE A 158 -3.35 -8.38 -18.44
N SER A 159 -2.25 -9.01 -18.84
CA SER A 159 -1.79 -9.10 -20.23
C SER A 159 -2.17 -10.46 -20.79
N SER A 160 -2.66 -10.54 -22.02
CA SER A 160 -3.03 -11.81 -22.65
C SER A 160 -2.80 -11.80 -24.17
N SER A 161 -2.71 -12.97 -24.80
CA SER A 161 -2.49 -13.08 -26.26
C SER A 161 -3.61 -12.46 -27.10
N ASP A 162 -4.83 -12.42 -26.58
CA ASP A 162 -6.05 -11.97 -27.26
C ASP A 162 -7.17 -11.72 -26.23
N ILE A 163 -8.26 -11.10 -26.69
CA ILE A 163 -9.40 -10.72 -25.84
C ILE A 163 -10.11 -11.94 -25.20
N GLU A 164 -10.20 -13.07 -25.90
CA GLU A 164 -10.87 -14.26 -25.37
C GLU A 164 -10.07 -14.87 -24.21
N THR A 165 -8.76 -14.96 -24.38
CA THR A 165 -7.82 -15.38 -23.33
C THR A 165 -7.85 -14.42 -22.16
N GLY A 166 -7.89 -13.10 -22.42
CA GLY A 166 -8.04 -12.08 -21.38
C GLY A 166 -9.33 -12.24 -20.56
N HIS A 167 -10.46 -12.49 -21.20
CA HIS A 167 -11.73 -12.75 -20.51
C HIS A 167 -11.69 -14.05 -19.68
N LYS A 168 -11.03 -15.10 -20.16
CA LYS A 168 -10.86 -16.34 -19.37
C LYS A 168 -9.96 -16.12 -18.16
N ALA A 169 -8.87 -15.38 -18.33
CA ALA A 169 -7.95 -15.05 -17.25
C ALA A 169 -8.59 -14.19 -16.15
N TRP A 170 -9.64 -13.43 -16.47
CA TRP A 170 -10.39 -12.64 -15.50
C TRP A 170 -11.23 -13.47 -14.50
N VAL A 171 -11.62 -14.69 -14.90
CA VAL A 171 -12.60 -15.51 -14.16
C VAL A 171 -11.94 -16.60 -13.32
N ILE A 172 -10.62 -16.80 -13.48
CA ILE A 172 -9.80 -17.69 -12.66
C ILE A 172 -9.33 -16.95 -11.41
#